data_AF-A0A1J5HZ83-F1
#
_entry.id   AF-A0A1J5HZ83-F1
#
_cell.length_a   1.000
_cell.length_b   1.000
_cell.length_c   1.000
_cell.angle_alpha   90.00
_cell.angle_beta   90.00
_cell.angle_gamma   90.00
#
_symmetry.space_group_name_H-M   'P 1'
#
loop_
_entity.id
_entity.type
_entity.pdbx_description
1 polymer ?
#
loop_
_entity_poly.entity_id
_entity_poly.type
_entity_poly.pdbx_seq_one_letter_code
_entity_poly.pdbx_strand_id
1 'polypeptide(L)'
;MYRFYVTESRLLTATTLLLTIKKGPSEKPFSFQPGQYATISFTVNGRPTPARNFSIVNSPTEQGILQFSIRVKGRFTNALTNLKVDDEVKVQGPFGAFVFDSNRDDETIMLAGGIGIAPFMSMIRFASMTNLNNKLKLIYNNRNQIDVPFVDEIKDYANSNPNFQPTFLVGEGPSDNFAGCNVKNGRITPEVVDQVVKNNYADKVFFICGPPNFMNGMTEILRNKGVSGEDIITEAFSQNSKRQTSRIFSWPMNVYALSAVGLSVTSAAVMVSDLIKTLPPAATLSSSNIANPLGFANSRQNDLDELVNGLPSVDTKDPVTDAVRADVAKKAAALTASKNASNVNTNSTTIATPSPTPSSPAPTPAPASATVYKPVPVCTTSQSGVTTCV
;
A
#
# COMPACT_ATOMS: atom_id res chain seq x y z
N MET A 1 0.24 19.17 7.39
CA MET A 1 0.57 18.25 8.49
C MET A 1 -0.59 18.31 9.46
N TYR A 2 -1.20 17.16 9.76
CA TYR A 2 -2.40 17.08 10.59
C TYR A 2 -2.02 16.67 12.01
N ARG A 3 -2.75 17.19 13.00
CA ARG A 3 -2.68 16.75 14.39
C ARG A 3 -3.79 15.76 14.69
N PHE A 4 -3.40 14.59 15.17
CA PHE A 4 -4.30 13.57 15.65
C PHE A 4 -3.97 13.28 17.11
N TYR A 5 -4.91 12.68 17.82
CA TYR A 5 -4.79 12.35 19.23
C TYR A 5 -5.13 10.89 19.44
N VAL A 6 -4.35 10.19 20.25
CA VAL A 6 -4.59 8.77 20.53
C VAL A 6 -5.95 8.59 21.21
N THR A 7 -6.73 7.66 20.70
CA THR A 7 -7.98 7.22 21.35
C THR A 7 -7.83 5.82 21.93
N GLU A 8 -7.05 4.98 21.26
CA GLU A 8 -6.83 3.60 21.67
C GLU A 8 -5.43 3.15 21.25
N SER A 9 -4.77 2.42 22.12
CA SER A 9 -3.49 1.76 21.85
C SER A 9 -3.56 0.37 22.49
N ARG A 10 -3.70 -0.68 21.67
CA ARG A 10 -3.84 -2.05 22.18
C ARG A 10 -3.10 -3.06 21.31
N LEU A 11 -2.66 -4.15 21.93
CA LEU A 11 -2.02 -5.25 21.22
C LEU A 11 -3.09 -6.17 20.62
N LEU A 12 -3.04 -6.39 19.29
CA LEU A 12 -3.86 -7.40 18.58
C LEU A 12 -3.27 -8.80 18.76
N THR A 13 -1.95 -8.86 18.80
CA THR A 13 -1.18 -10.07 19.08
C THR A 13 -0.05 -9.69 20.03
N ALA A 14 0.71 -10.67 20.53
CA ALA A 14 1.86 -10.41 21.39
C ALA A 14 2.89 -9.44 20.76
N THR A 15 2.85 -9.22 19.44
CA THR A 15 3.83 -8.39 18.74
C THR A 15 3.25 -7.37 17.76
N THR A 16 1.93 -7.25 17.66
CA THR A 16 1.26 -6.32 16.74
C THR A 16 0.40 -5.35 17.52
N LEU A 17 0.72 -4.07 17.41
CA LEU A 17 -0.03 -2.96 18.00
C LEU A 17 -1.09 -2.47 17.01
N LEU A 18 -2.34 -2.29 17.47
CA LEU A 18 -3.33 -1.44 16.83
C LEU A 18 -3.34 -0.09 17.54
N LEU A 19 -3.01 0.95 16.79
CA LEU A 19 -3.08 2.34 17.22
C LEU A 19 -4.26 3.02 16.53
N THR A 20 -5.23 3.49 17.30
CA THR A 20 -6.35 4.30 16.82
C THR A 20 -6.14 5.75 17.26
N ILE A 21 -6.23 6.67 16.31
CA ILE A 21 -6.08 8.10 16.55
C ILE A 21 -7.27 8.86 15.96
N LYS A 22 -7.77 9.87 16.68
CA LYS A 22 -8.83 10.79 16.24
C LYS A 22 -8.25 12.09 15.72
N LYS A 23 -8.87 12.65 14.70
CA LYS A 23 -8.50 13.96 14.13
C LYS A 23 -8.70 15.07 15.17
N GLY A 24 -7.78 16.02 15.22
CA GLY A 24 -7.97 17.24 16.03
C GLY A 24 -9.22 18.03 15.63
N PRO A 25 -9.84 18.77 16.57
CA PRO A 25 -11.09 19.49 16.32
C PRO A 25 -10.95 20.54 15.21
N SER A 26 -9.83 21.26 15.17
CA SER A 26 -9.56 22.33 14.20
C SER A 26 -8.94 21.86 12.87
N GLU A 27 -8.70 20.55 12.72
CA GLU A 27 -8.05 20.02 11.52
C GLU A 27 -9.05 19.82 10.37
N LYS A 28 -8.59 20.04 9.14
CA LYS A 28 -9.38 19.73 7.94
C LYS A 28 -9.61 18.22 7.81
N PRO A 29 -10.65 17.75 7.09
CA PRO A 29 -10.82 16.34 6.80
C PRO A 29 -9.55 15.70 6.21
N PHE A 30 -9.28 14.46 6.63
CA PHE A 30 -8.21 13.64 6.08
C PHE A 30 -8.84 12.57 5.19
N SER A 31 -8.80 12.78 3.87
CA SER A 31 -9.34 11.86 2.88
C SER A 31 -8.23 10.99 2.34
N PHE A 32 -8.47 9.68 2.23
CA PHE A 32 -7.53 8.70 1.68
C PHE A 32 -8.28 7.63 0.89
N GLN A 33 -7.57 6.86 0.09
CA GLN A 33 -8.09 5.72 -0.66
C GLN A 33 -7.66 4.40 -0.01
N PRO A 34 -8.46 3.32 -0.15
CA PRO A 34 -8.17 2.05 0.52
C PRO A 34 -6.84 1.49 0.02
N GLY A 35 -5.95 1.18 0.98
CA GLY A 35 -4.58 0.73 0.71
C GLY A 35 -3.50 1.82 0.81
N GLN A 36 -3.87 3.09 0.94
CA GLN A 36 -2.89 4.16 1.16
C GLN A 36 -2.25 4.12 2.55
N TYR A 37 -1.11 4.80 2.67
CA TYR A 37 -0.37 4.95 3.91
C TYR A 37 -0.27 6.41 4.35
N ALA A 38 0.08 6.60 5.62
CA ALA A 38 0.43 7.90 6.16
C ALA A 38 1.78 7.84 6.88
N THR A 39 2.45 8.98 6.97
CA THR A 39 3.65 9.14 7.77
C THR A 39 3.26 9.67 9.15
N ILE A 40 3.67 8.99 10.21
CA ILE A 40 3.41 9.39 11.59
C ILE A 40 4.70 9.75 12.33
N SER A 41 4.60 10.72 13.23
CA SER A 41 5.64 11.09 14.20
C SER A 41 4.98 11.58 15.48
N PHE A 42 5.67 11.51 16.61
CA PHE A 42 5.15 11.87 17.93
C PHE A 42 6.30 12.37 18.81
N THR A 43 6.01 12.79 20.04
CA THR A 43 7.01 13.32 20.96
C THR A 43 7.28 12.32 22.07
N VAL A 44 8.56 12.07 22.37
CA VAL A 44 9.01 11.27 23.51
C VAL A 44 9.98 12.11 24.32
N ASN A 45 9.71 12.30 25.62
CA ASN A 45 10.53 13.11 26.54
C ASN A 45 10.86 14.50 25.98
N GLY A 46 9.86 15.18 25.41
CA GLY A 46 10.00 16.52 24.83
C GLY A 46 10.73 16.59 23.48
N ARG A 47 11.13 15.45 22.89
CA ARG A 47 11.82 15.40 21.59
C ARG A 47 10.96 14.70 20.53
N PRO A 48 10.86 15.24 19.31
CA PRO A 48 10.12 14.59 18.23
C PRO A 48 10.84 13.30 17.78
N THR A 49 10.06 12.25 17.53
CA THR A 49 10.56 11.01 16.93
C THR A 49 10.76 11.19 15.43
N PRO A 50 11.63 10.36 14.81
CA PRO A 50 11.72 10.31 13.35
C PRO A 50 10.38 9.91 12.72
N ALA A 51 10.02 10.53 11.60
CA ALA A 51 8.79 10.18 10.89
C ALA A 51 8.89 8.79 10.24
N ARG A 52 7.81 8.00 10.29
CA ARG A 52 7.75 6.63 9.73
C ARG A 52 6.42 6.38 9.03
N ASN A 53 6.45 5.58 7.96
CA ASN A 53 5.30 5.28 7.13
C ASN A 53 4.58 4.03 7.64
N PHE A 54 3.25 4.09 7.72
CA PHE A 54 2.39 2.94 8.03
C PHE A 54 1.12 3.00 7.19
N SER A 55 0.75 1.86 6.60
CA SER A 55 -0.52 1.72 5.87
C SER A 55 -1.69 1.97 6.81
N ILE A 56 -2.67 2.72 6.31
CA ILE A 56 -3.91 2.99 7.05
C ILE A 56 -4.77 1.72 6.98
N VAL A 57 -5.32 1.30 8.11
CA VAL A 57 -6.02 0.02 8.26
C VAL A 57 -7.54 0.18 8.21
N ASN A 58 -8.07 1.31 8.68
CA ASN A 58 -9.51 1.56 8.67
C ASN A 58 -10.05 1.87 7.27
N SER A 59 -11.36 1.79 7.13
CA SER A 59 -12.03 2.15 5.88
C SER A 59 -12.00 3.67 5.69
N PRO A 60 -11.82 4.17 4.45
CA PRO A 60 -12.01 5.58 4.11
C PRO A 60 -13.40 6.14 4.46
N THR A 61 -14.41 5.27 4.64
CA THR A 61 -15.76 5.67 5.07
C THR A 61 -15.79 6.09 6.54
N GLU A 62 -14.83 5.65 7.35
CA GLU A 62 -14.71 5.99 8.77
C GLU A 62 -13.97 7.32 8.93
N GLN A 63 -14.69 8.42 8.70
CA GLN A 63 -14.11 9.75 8.75
C GLN A 63 -13.72 10.17 10.18
N GLY A 64 -12.64 10.95 10.28
CA GLY A 64 -12.20 11.53 11.54
C GLY A 64 -11.36 10.62 12.42
N ILE A 65 -11.17 9.36 12.05
CA ILE A 65 -10.25 8.43 12.71
C ILE A 65 -9.24 7.85 11.72
N LEU A 66 -8.07 7.48 12.22
CA LEU A 66 -7.09 6.67 11.52
C LEU A 66 -6.65 5.52 12.41
N GLN A 67 -6.50 4.34 11.82
CA GLN A 67 -5.99 3.15 12.48
C GLN A 67 -4.72 2.66 11.78
N PHE A 68 -3.72 2.28 12.58
CA PHE A 68 -2.47 1.71 12.11
C PHE A 68 -2.18 0.40 12.84
N SER A 69 -1.88 -0.65 12.07
CA SER A 69 -1.43 -1.94 12.60
C SER A 69 0.08 -2.07 12.41
N ILE A 70 0.81 -2.24 13.51
CA ILE A 70 2.25 -2.02 13.56
C ILE A 70 2.93 -3.18 14.27
N ARG A 71 3.86 -3.86 13.56
CA ARG A 71 4.73 -4.87 14.14
C ARG A 71 5.74 -4.21 15.10
N VAL A 72 5.69 -4.58 16.37
CA VAL A 72 6.62 -4.13 17.40
C VAL A 72 7.93 -4.92 17.25
N LYS A 73 9.02 -4.22 16.93
CA LYS A 73 10.34 -4.82 16.66
C LYS A 73 11.51 -3.86 16.93
N GLY A 74 11.33 -2.56 16.76
CA GLY A 74 12.40 -1.56 16.85
C GLY A 74 12.13 -0.48 17.89
N ARG A 75 13.11 0.38 18.15
CA ARG A 75 12.97 1.50 19.12
C ARG A 75 11.76 2.37 18.85
N PHE A 76 11.52 2.73 17.59
CA PHE A 76 10.36 3.54 17.19
C PHE A 76 9.04 2.83 17.49
N THR A 77 8.90 1.55 17.10
CA THR A 77 7.65 0.82 17.28
C THR A 77 7.41 0.38 18.72
N ASN A 78 8.46 0.18 19.52
CA ASN A 78 8.34 0.06 20.97
C ASN A 78 7.92 1.38 21.64
N ALA A 79 8.41 2.53 21.17
CA ALA A 79 7.96 3.81 21.72
C ALA A 79 6.48 4.08 21.47
N LEU A 80 5.92 3.59 20.35
CA LEU A 80 4.48 3.68 20.05
C LEU A 80 3.61 2.94 21.07
N THR A 81 4.09 1.83 21.66
CA THR A 81 3.30 1.08 22.65
C THR A 81 3.14 1.85 23.96
N ASN A 82 3.93 2.90 24.18
CA ASN A 82 3.88 3.73 25.39
C ASN A 82 2.98 4.97 25.24
N LEU A 83 2.42 5.20 24.04
CA LEU A 83 1.48 6.28 23.84
C LEU A 83 0.19 6.04 24.62
N LYS A 84 -0.31 7.09 25.25
CA LYS A 84 -1.53 7.12 26.05
C LYS A 84 -2.61 7.88 25.32
N VAL A 85 -3.86 7.68 25.76
CA VAL A 85 -5.00 8.45 25.28
C VAL A 85 -4.71 9.95 25.38
N ASP A 86 -5.13 10.67 24.35
CA ASP A 86 -4.92 12.11 24.13
C ASP A 86 -3.46 12.56 23.88
N ASP A 87 -2.49 11.64 23.76
CA ASP A 87 -1.16 11.99 23.23
C ASP A 87 -1.26 12.47 21.77
N GLU A 88 -0.53 13.54 21.43
CA GLU A 88 -0.49 14.09 20.07
C GLU A 88 0.37 13.22 19.13
N VAL A 89 -0.23 12.83 18.00
CA VAL A 89 0.43 12.18 16.87
C VAL A 89 0.32 13.09 15.65
N LYS A 90 1.46 13.45 15.07
CA LYS A 90 1.52 14.24 13.84
C LYS A 90 1.47 13.32 12.64
N VAL A 91 0.54 13.58 11.73
CA VAL A 91 0.27 12.78 10.54
C VAL A 91 0.53 13.59 9.27
N GLN A 92 1.18 12.97 8.29
CA GLN A 92 1.33 13.50 6.93
C GLN A 92 0.83 12.46 5.93
N GLY A 93 0.22 12.94 4.85
CA GLY A 93 -0.36 12.09 3.82
C GLY A 93 -1.75 12.59 3.40
N PRO A 94 -2.55 11.71 2.77
CA PRO A 94 -2.21 10.32 2.44
C PRO A 94 -1.11 10.21 1.37
N PHE A 95 -0.48 9.04 1.28
CA PHE A 95 0.54 8.71 0.28
C PHE A 95 0.33 7.28 -0.25
N GLY A 96 1.03 6.97 -1.34
CA GLY A 96 1.04 5.64 -1.93
C GLY A 96 0.08 5.50 -3.10
N ALA A 97 0.45 4.59 -4.02
CA ALA A 97 -0.33 4.22 -5.20
C ALA A 97 -0.78 2.74 -5.13
N PHE A 98 -0.65 2.11 -3.97
CA PHE A 98 -1.20 0.79 -3.68
C PHE A 98 -2.68 0.96 -3.32
N VAL A 99 -3.49 1.24 -4.33
CA VAL A 99 -4.88 1.62 -4.17
C VAL A 99 -5.79 0.62 -4.85
N PHE A 100 -6.83 0.20 -4.15
CA PHE A 100 -7.94 -0.55 -4.72
C PHE A 100 -8.92 0.41 -5.41
N ASP A 101 -9.17 0.19 -6.70
CA ASP A 101 -10.13 0.93 -7.51
C ASP A 101 -11.37 0.07 -7.77
N SER A 102 -12.47 0.42 -7.11
CA SER A 102 -13.73 -0.33 -7.20
C SER A 102 -14.31 -0.41 -8.62
N ASN A 103 -13.95 0.51 -9.52
CA ASN A 103 -14.48 0.52 -10.89
C ASN A 103 -13.67 -0.31 -11.88
N ARG A 104 -12.43 -0.67 -11.51
CA ARG A 104 -11.50 -1.41 -12.37
C ARG A 104 -11.19 -2.80 -11.84
N ASP A 105 -11.12 -2.94 -10.52
CA ASP A 105 -10.59 -4.13 -9.87
C ASP A 105 -11.74 -5.11 -9.53
N ASP A 106 -12.45 -5.61 -10.55
CA ASP A 106 -13.63 -6.48 -10.42
C ASP A 106 -13.35 -7.78 -9.65
N GLU A 107 -12.20 -8.42 -9.90
CA GLU A 107 -11.70 -9.55 -9.12
C GLU A 107 -10.26 -9.28 -8.67
N THR A 108 -10.10 -9.10 -7.35
CA THR A 108 -8.84 -8.73 -6.72
C THR A 108 -8.29 -9.89 -5.89
N ILE A 109 -7.03 -10.24 -6.14
CA ILE A 109 -6.29 -11.27 -5.40
C ILE A 109 -5.26 -10.58 -4.50
N MET A 110 -5.45 -10.67 -3.18
CA MET A 110 -4.58 -10.07 -2.17
C MET A 110 -3.64 -11.13 -1.60
N LEU A 111 -2.34 -10.98 -1.85
CA LEU A 111 -1.28 -11.85 -1.33
C LEU A 111 -0.61 -11.15 -0.14
N ALA A 112 -0.92 -11.60 1.07
CA ALA A 112 -0.49 -10.98 2.32
C ALA A 112 0.54 -11.84 3.05
N GLY A 113 1.63 -11.23 3.51
CA GLY A 113 2.62 -11.85 4.39
C GLY A 113 2.74 -11.10 5.72
N GLY A 114 2.41 -11.76 6.84
CA GLY A 114 2.53 -11.16 8.18
C GLY A 114 1.79 -9.82 8.33
N ILE A 115 2.50 -8.76 8.73
CA ILE A 115 1.90 -7.42 8.91
C ILE A 115 1.48 -6.77 7.59
N GLY A 116 1.84 -7.34 6.43
CA GLY A 116 1.36 -6.87 5.14
C GLY A 116 -0.13 -7.02 4.89
N ILE A 117 -0.88 -7.55 5.85
CA ILE A 117 -2.34 -7.49 5.88
C ILE A 117 -2.89 -6.06 6.04
N ALA A 118 -2.11 -5.12 6.59
CA ALA A 118 -2.58 -3.79 6.94
C ALA A 118 -3.31 -3.02 5.81
N PRO A 119 -2.73 -2.84 4.60
CA PRO A 119 -3.45 -2.18 3.50
C PRO A 119 -4.66 -2.98 3.02
N PHE A 120 -4.61 -4.31 3.09
CA PHE A 120 -5.72 -5.17 2.69
C PHE A 120 -6.90 -5.09 3.63
N MET A 121 -6.69 -4.91 4.94
CA MET A 121 -7.80 -4.63 5.86
C MET A 121 -8.55 -3.36 5.46
N SER A 122 -7.85 -2.32 5.03
CA SER A 122 -8.51 -1.10 4.54
C SER A 122 -9.36 -1.37 3.31
N MET A 123 -8.85 -2.16 2.35
CA MET A 123 -9.61 -2.59 1.16
C MET A 123 -10.82 -3.46 1.50
N ILE A 124 -10.65 -4.46 2.37
CA ILE A 124 -11.71 -5.41 2.79
C ILE A 124 -12.82 -4.66 3.55
N ARG A 125 -12.44 -3.81 4.50
CA ARG A 125 -13.39 -2.98 5.27
C ARG A 125 -14.15 -2.05 4.35
N PHE A 126 -13.45 -1.33 3.46
CA PHE A 126 -14.08 -0.44 2.50
C PHE A 126 -15.11 -1.16 1.63
N ALA A 127 -14.70 -2.28 1.00
CA ALA A 127 -15.58 -3.03 0.11
C ALA A 127 -16.79 -3.63 0.84
N SER A 128 -16.60 -4.13 2.06
CA SER A 128 -17.68 -4.73 2.84
C SER A 128 -18.65 -3.67 3.39
N MET A 129 -18.14 -2.54 3.91
CA MET A 129 -18.98 -1.46 4.45
C MET A 129 -19.78 -0.73 3.37
N THR A 130 -19.26 -0.68 2.14
CA THR A 130 -19.95 -0.05 1.00
C THR A 130 -20.72 -1.05 0.13
N ASN A 131 -20.77 -2.33 0.54
CA ASN A 131 -21.44 -3.42 -0.18
C ASN A 131 -21.04 -3.50 -1.67
N LEU A 132 -19.73 -3.39 -1.95
CA LEU A 132 -19.23 -3.52 -3.31
C LEU A 132 -19.44 -4.93 -3.86
N ASN A 133 -19.70 -4.99 -5.17
CA ASN A 133 -19.81 -6.25 -5.91
C ASN A 133 -18.46 -6.83 -6.34
N ASN A 134 -17.35 -6.13 -6.07
CA ASN A 134 -15.99 -6.61 -6.37
C ASN A 134 -15.70 -7.90 -5.59
N LYS A 135 -15.14 -8.89 -6.29
CA LYS A 135 -14.72 -10.16 -5.72
C LYS A 135 -13.34 -10.01 -5.10
N LEU A 136 -13.24 -10.21 -3.80
CA LEU A 136 -12.00 -10.08 -3.06
C LEU A 136 -11.55 -11.45 -2.58
N LYS A 137 -10.35 -11.89 -2.98
CA LYS A 137 -9.75 -13.13 -2.48
C LYS A 137 -8.48 -12.81 -1.72
N LEU A 138 -8.39 -13.24 -0.47
CA LEU A 138 -7.22 -13.05 0.37
C LEU A 138 -6.46 -14.37 0.50
N ILE A 139 -5.16 -14.37 0.19
CA ILE A 139 -4.24 -15.45 0.53
C ILE A 139 -3.28 -14.91 1.59
N TYR A 140 -3.49 -15.32 2.85
CA TYR A 140 -2.78 -14.76 3.99
C TYR A 140 -1.79 -15.75 4.60
N ASN A 141 -0.50 -15.52 4.36
CA ASN A 141 0.58 -16.36 4.87
C ASN A 141 1.20 -15.83 6.17
N ASN A 142 1.27 -16.70 7.17
CA ASN A 142 1.87 -16.42 8.46
C ASN A 142 2.73 -17.60 8.91
N ARG A 143 3.73 -17.32 9.75
CA ARG A 143 4.63 -18.36 10.25
C ARG A 143 3.91 -19.33 11.20
N ASN A 144 3.15 -18.79 12.15
CA ASN A 144 2.36 -19.55 13.12
C ASN A 144 1.05 -18.80 13.39
N GLN A 145 0.08 -19.47 14.02
CA GLN A 145 -1.25 -18.91 14.26
C GLN A 145 -1.32 -17.86 15.38
N ILE A 146 -0.32 -17.79 16.26
CA ILE A 146 -0.36 -16.98 17.50
C ILE A 146 -0.16 -15.49 17.18
N ASP A 147 0.55 -15.19 16.10
CA ASP A 147 0.94 -13.82 15.74
C ASP A 147 0.25 -13.33 14.46
N VAL A 148 -1.02 -13.74 14.26
CA VAL A 148 -1.83 -13.32 13.11
C VAL A 148 -2.87 -12.30 13.56
N PRO A 149 -2.72 -11.01 13.22
CA PRO A 149 -3.72 -10.00 13.54
C PRO A 149 -4.98 -10.18 12.68
N PHE A 150 -6.11 -9.68 13.19
CA PHE A 150 -7.40 -9.58 12.49
C PHE A 150 -8.08 -10.91 12.10
N VAL A 151 -7.68 -12.06 12.64
CA VAL A 151 -8.27 -13.36 12.27
C VAL A 151 -9.79 -13.38 12.42
N ASP A 152 -10.30 -12.98 13.58
CA ASP A 152 -11.75 -12.99 13.84
C ASP A 152 -12.50 -11.99 12.97
N GLU A 153 -11.94 -10.79 12.78
CA GLU A 153 -12.53 -9.78 11.90
C GLU A 153 -12.58 -10.25 10.44
N ILE A 154 -11.53 -10.92 9.95
CA ILE A 154 -11.51 -11.50 8.60
C ILE A 154 -12.58 -12.58 8.46
N LYS A 155 -12.80 -13.40 9.49
CA LYS A 155 -13.90 -14.39 9.50
C LYS A 155 -15.26 -13.72 9.44
N ASP A 156 -15.46 -12.67 10.21
CA ASP A 156 -16.72 -11.93 10.24
C ASP A 156 -17.04 -11.32 8.87
N TYR A 157 -16.04 -10.76 8.18
CA TYR A 157 -16.23 -10.30 6.79
C TYR A 157 -16.49 -11.46 5.83
N ALA A 158 -15.81 -12.59 5.96
CA ALA A 158 -16.05 -13.74 5.08
C ALA A 158 -17.47 -14.32 5.25
N ASN A 159 -18.02 -14.25 6.46
CA ASN A 159 -19.38 -14.71 6.75
C ASN A 159 -20.45 -13.72 6.27
N SER A 160 -20.17 -12.41 6.34
CA SER A 160 -21.14 -11.36 6.01
C SER A 160 -21.08 -10.89 4.55
N ASN A 161 -19.92 -11.02 3.88
CA ASN A 161 -19.71 -10.60 2.51
C ASN A 161 -19.45 -11.80 1.58
N PRO A 162 -20.43 -12.24 0.76
CA PRO A 162 -20.27 -13.40 -0.12
C PRO A 162 -19.22 -13.20 -1.22
N ASN A 163 -18.83 -11.96 -1.51
CA ASN A 163 -17.79 -11.64 -2.49
C ASN A 163 -16.38 -11.69 -1.88
N PHE A 164 -16.23 -11.88 -0.57
CA PHE A 164 -14.93 -11.98 0.10
C PHE A 164 -14.59 -13.42 0.50
N GLN A 165 -13.42 -13.90 0.08
CA GLN A 165 -12.97 -15.28 0.35
C GLN A 165 -11.54 -15.30 0.86
N PRO A 166 -11.31 -15.53 2.17
CA PRO A 166 -9.98 -15.71 2.72
C PRO A 166 -9.49 -17.17 2.64
N THR A 167 -8.19 -17.33 2.38
CA THR A 167 -7.43 -18.58 2.48
C THR A 167 -6.21 -18.31 3.34
N PHE A 168 -6.11 -18.99 4.47
CA PHE A 168 -4.99 -18.84 5.41
C PHE A 168 -3.93 -19.89 5.17
N LEU A 169 -2.66 -19.49 5.31
CA LEU A 169 -1.53 -20.41 5.27
C LEU A 169 -0.67 -20.26 6.53
N VAL A 170 -0.47 -21.37 7.24
CA VAL A 170 0.30 -21.42 8.48
C VAL A 170 1.53 -22.29 8.28
N GLY A 171 2.72 -21.71 8.43
CA GLY A 171 3.98 -22.41 8.16
C GLY A 171 4.33 -23.50 9.18
N GLU A 172 4.07 -23.24 10.48
CA GLU A 172 4.50 -24.06 11.61
C GLU A 172 3.41 -24.07 12.70
N GLY A 173 3.20 -25.23 13.32
CA GLY A 173 2.35 -25.38 14.50
C GLY A 173 0.85 -25.59 14.21
N PRO A 174 0.01 -25.53 15.26
CA PRO A 174 -1.44 -25.70 15.14
C PRO A 174 -2.11 -24.57 14.34
N SER A 175 -3.33 -24.84 13.87
CA SER A 175 -4.15 -23.91 13.07
C SER A 175 -5.58 -23.74 13.59
N ASP A 176 -5.82 -24.12 14.84
CA ASP A 176 -7.13 -24.11 15.50
C ASP A 176 -7.77 -22.71 15.54
N ASN A 177 -6.96 -21.64 15.59
CA ASN A 177 -7.43 -20.24 15.53
C ASN A 177 -8.12 -19.92 14.20
N PHE A 178 -7.97 -20.76 13.17
CA PHE A 178 -8.58 -20.60 11.86
C PHE A 178 -9.72 -21.60 11.61
N ALA A 179 -10.24 -22.25 12.67
CA ALA A 179 -11.40 -23.12 12.55
C ALA A 179 -12.55 -22.42 11.82
N GLY A 180 -13.18 -23.15 10.88
CA GLY A 180 -14.23 -22.62 10.00
C GLY A 180 -13.72 -21.90 8.75
N CYS A 181 -12.40 -21.70 8.59
CA CYS A 181 -11.81 -21.09 7.39
C CYS A 181 -11.19 -22.13 6.45
N ASN A 182 -10.90 -21.70 5.21
CA ASN A 182 -9.99 -22.42 4.33
C ASN A 182 -8.55 -22.21 4.81
N VAL A 183 -7.90 -23.28 5.28
CA VAL A 183 -6.55 -23.25 5.85
C VAL A 183 -5.67 -24.29 5.16
N LYS A 184 -4.45 -23.91 4.84
CA LYS A 184 -3.42 -24.81 4.31
C LYS A 184 -2.15 -24.72 5.14
N ASN A 185 -1.45 -25.84 5.28
CA ASN A 185 -0.15 -25.86 5.96
C ASN A 185 0.96 -25.44 4.99
N GLY A 186 1.95 -24.71 5.50
CA GLY A 186 3.14 -24.33 4.76
C GLY A 186 3.13 -22.90 4.19
N ARG A 187 3.85 -22.73 3.08
CA ARG A 187 4.01 -21.44 2.37
C ARG A 187 3.09 -21.39 1.15
N ILE A 188 2.90 -20.19 0.60
CA ILE A 188 2.20 -20.04 -0.68
C ILE A 188 3.05 -20.70 -1.77
N THR A 189 2.45 -21.63 -2.49
CA THR A 189 3.01 -22.29 -3.67
C THR A 189 2.19 -21.90 -4.91
N PRO A 190 2.72 -22.11 -6.13
CA PRO A 190 1.95 -21.88 -7.36
C PRO A 190 0.60 -22.60 -7.36
N GLU A 191 0.54 -23.83 -6.83
CA GLU A 191 -0.67 -24.66 -6.79
C GLU A 191 -1.74 -24.06 -5.88
N VAL A 192 -1.34 -23.40 -4.79
CA VAL A 192 -2.27 -22.68 -3.91
C VAL A 192 -2.89 -21.50 -4.66
N VAL A 193 -2.07 -20.74 -5.40
CA VAL A 193 -2.57 -19.62 -6.21
C VAL A 193 -3.51 -20.14 -7.29
N ASP A 194 -3.12 -21.20 -8.01
CA ASP A 194 -3.94 -21.88 -9.04
C ASP A 194 -5.32 -22.28 -8.49
N GLN A 195 -5.39 -22.85 -7.28
CA GLN A 195 -6.65 -23.23 -6.65
C GLN A 195 -7.54 -22.01 -6.37
N VAL A 196 -6.97 -20.92 -5.84
CA VAL A 196 -7.70 -19.71 -5.48
C VAL A 196 -8.23 -18.98 -6.73
N VAL A 197 -7.42 -18.90 -7.78
CA VAL A 197 -7.81 -18.28 -9.06
C VAL A 197 -8.53 -19.24 -10.01
N LYS A 198 -8.74 -20.50 -9.60
CA LYS A 198 -9.34 -21.57 -10.41
C LYS A 198 -8.65 -21.76 -11.76
N ASN A 199 -7.31 -21.72 -11.75
CA ASN A 199 -6.45 -21.75 -12.94
C ASN A 199 -6.70 -20.65 -13.98
N ASN A 200 -7.47 -19.61 -13.65
CA ASN A 200 -7.71 -18.47 -14.54
C ASN A 200 -7.09 -17.20 -13.97
N TYR A 201 -6.00 -16.74 -14.58
CA TYR A 201 -5.27 -15.54 -14.18
C TYR A 201 -5.71 -14.27 -14.92
N ALA A 202 -6.51 -14.40 -15.99
CA ALA A 202 -6.99 -13.26 -16.77
C ALA A 202 -7.98 -12.40 -15.96
N ASP A 203 -8.06 -11.12 -16.32
CA ASP A 203 -9.00 -10.13 -15.78
C ASP A 203 -8.98 -10.04 -14.24
N LYS A 204 -7.79 -10.21 -13.64
CA LYS A 204 -7.58 -10.16 -12.20
C LYS A 204 -6.43 -9.23 -11.87
N VAL A 205 -6.61 -8.47 -10.81
CA VAL A 205 -5.55 -7.62 -10.27
C VAL A 205 -4.97 -8.28 -9.03
N PHE A 206 -3.65 -8.43 -8.98
CA PHE A 206 -2.91 -9.07 -7.91
C PHE A 206 -2.19 -8.02 -7.09
N PHE A 207 -2.60 -7.87 -5.83
CA PHE A 207 -1.92 -7.01 -4.89
C PHE A 207 -1.03 -7.84 -3.96
N ILE A 208 0.22 -7.41 -3.78
CA ILE A 208 1.21 -8.14 -2.97
C ILE A 208 1.77 -7.21 -1.91
N CYS A 209 1.68 -7.63 -0.65
CA CYS A 209 2.18 -6.85 0.47
C CYS A 209 2.76 -7.75 1.57
N GLY A 210 4.02 -7.53 1.94
CA GLY A 210 4.72 -8.35 2.93
C GLY A 210 6.24 -8.14 2.96
N PRO A 211 6.99 -9.04 3.63
CA PRO A 211 8.46 -8.98 3.64
C PRO A 211 9.08 -9.08 2.24
N PRO A 212 10.30 -8.56 2.01
CA PRO A 212 10.93 -8.56 0.68
C PRO A 212 10.99 -9.94 0.00
N ASN A 213 11.38 -10.99 0.73
CA ASN A 213 11.44 -12.34 0.17
C ASN A 213 10.06 -12.88 -0.22
N PHE A 214 9.02 -12.51 0.54
CA PHE A 214 7.64 -12.87 0.21
C PHE A 214 7.20 -12.18 -1.07
N MET A 215 7.40 -10.87 -1.17
CA MET A 215 7.00 -10.10 -2.36
C MET A 215 7.69 -10.60 -3.63
N ASN A 216 9.01 -10.85 -3.56
CA ASN A 216 9.77 -11.37 -4.69
C ASN A 216 9.25 -12.74 -5.14
N GLY A 217 9.05 -13.67 -4.20
CA GLY A 217 8.54 -15.00 -4.52
C GLY A 217 7.14 -14.97 -5.12
N MET A 218 6.23 -14.16 -4.57
CA MET A 218 4.87 -14.04 -5.12
C MET A 218 4.87 -13.40 -6.51
N THR A 219 5.69 -12.37 -6.72
CA THR A 219 5.85 -11.73 -8.04
C THR A 219 6.38 -12.72 -9.07
N GLU A 220 7.36 -13.56 -8.69
CA GLU A 220 7.93 -14.58 -9.55
C GLU A 220 6.91 -15.65 -9.93
N ILE A 221 6.11 -16.14 -8.96
CA ILE A 221 5.02 -17.10 -9.23
C ILE A 221 4.05 -16.52 -10.27
N LEU A 222 3.58 -15.28 -10.09
CA LEU A 222 2.61 -14.66 -10.99
C LEU A 222 3.19 -14.42 -12.39
N ARG A 223 4.45 -13.97 -12.48
CA ARG A 223 5.13 -13.80 -13.78
C ARG A 223 5.30 -15.12 -14.52
N ASN A 224 5.66 -16.18 -13.81
CA ASN A 224 5.79 -17.52 -14.40
C ASN A 224 4.43 -18.08 -14.86
N LYS A 225 3.32 -17.59 -14.30
CA LYS A 225 1.95 -17.87 -14.73
C LYS A 225 1.44 -16.95 -15.84
N GLY A 226 2.27 -16.03 -16.34
CA GLY A 226 1.95 -15.15 -17.45
C GLY A 226 1.14 -13.90 -17.08
N VAL A 227 1.02 -13.57 -15.79
CA VAL A 227 0.34 -12.34 -15.36
C VAL A 227 1.12 -11.12 -15.83
N SER A 228 0.44 -10.15 -16.43
CA SER A 228 1.05 -8.90 -16.86
C SER A 228 1.61 -8.13 -15.67
N GLY A 229 2.76 -7.48 -15.86
CA GLY A 229 3.34 -6.63 -14.81
C GLY A 229 2.45 -5.44 -14.42
N GLU A 230 1.46 -5.09 -15.26
CA GLU A 230 0.50 -4.02 -14.96
C GLU A 230 -0.59 -4.46 -13.97
N ASP A 231 -0.89 -5.76 -13.95
CA ASP A 231 -1.87 -6.38 -13.07
C ASP A 231 -1.24 -6.85 -11.75
N ILE A 232 0.08 -6.69 -11.59
CA ILE A 232 0.81 -6.99 -10.35
C ILE A 232 1.17 -5.69 -9.63
N ILE A 233 0.43 -5.38 -8.57
CA ILE A 233 0.62 -4.19 -7.75
C ILE A 233 1.33 -4.60 -6.46
N THR A 234 2.42 -3.92 -6.11
CA THR A 234 3.23 -4.27 -4.93
C THR A 234 3.43 -3.08 -4.02
N GLU A 235 3.37 -3.31 -2.71
CA GLU A 235 3.75 -2.32 -1.70
C GLU A 235 4.85 -2.89 -0.82
N ALA A 236 6.03 -2.26 -0.89
CA ALA A 236 7.18 -2.65 -0.09
C ALA A 236 7.20 -1.93 1.25
N PHE A 237 7.10 -2.67 2.36
CA PHE A 237 7.49 -2.20 3.69
C PHE A 237 9.01 -2.14 3.81
N SER A 238 9.63 -1.23 3.07
CA SER A 238 11.08 -1.10 3.16
C SER A 238 11.45 -0.22 4.36
N GLN A 239 11.93 -0.84 5.43
CA GLN A 239 12.70 -0.17 6.48
C GLN A 239 14.16 0.14 6.02
N ASN A 240 14.47 -0.08 4.73
CA ASN A 240 15.76 0.24 4.10
C ASN A 240 15.59 0.96 2.74
N SER A 241 16.57 1.75 2.33
CA SER A 241 16.42 2.82 1.32
C SER A 241 16.24 2.44 -0.18
N LYS A 242 15.96 1.18 -0.56
CA LYS A 242 15.94 0.81 -1.99
C LYS A 242 14.52 0.60 -2.57
N ARG A 243 14.16 1.58 -3.40
CA ARG A 243 13.20 1.66 -4.53
C ARG A 243 11.88 0.88 -4.44
N GLN A 244 10.80 1.64 -4.25
CA GLN A 244 9.42 1.28 -4.57
C GLN A 244 9.22 1.21 -6.09
N THR A 245 8.49 0.22 -6.58
CA THR A 245 7.94 0.21 -7.94
C THR A 245 6.42 0.32 -7.85
N SER A 246 5.92 1.52 -7.62
CA SER A 246 4.53 1.83 -7.95
C SER A 246 4.52 2.81 -9.12
N ARG A 247 3.68 2.53 -10.13
CA ARG A 247 3.41 3.48 -11.21
C ARG A 247 2.79 4.73 -10.57
N ILE A 248 3.41 5.90 -10.80
CA ILE A 248 2.72 7.17 -10.66
C ILE A 248 1.79 7.25 -11.85
N PHE A 249 0.51 6.89 -11.66
CA PHE A 249 -0.50 7.26 -12.63
C PHE A 249 -0.83 8.73 -12.39
N SER A 250 -0.21 9.63 -13.16
CA SER A 250 -0.65 11.01 -13.22
C SER A 250 -2.08 11.02 -13.76
N TRP A 251 -3.05 11.29 -12.87
CA TRP A 251 -4.42 11.55 -13.30
C TRP A 251 -4.46 12.83 -14.15
N PRO A 252 -5.33 12.90 -15.17
CA PRO A 252 -5.45 14.10 -15.97
C PRO A 252 -5.94 15.26 -15.07
N MET A 253 -5.32 16.42 -15.25
CA MET A 253 -5.58 17.69 -14.53
C MET A 253 -7.05 18.18 -14.56
N ASN A 254 -7.90 17.55 -15.37
CA ASN A 254 -9.28 17.95 -15.63
C ASN A 254 -10.24 17.70 -14.44
N VAL A 255 -9.92 16.81 -13.50
CA VAL A 255 -10.77 16.58 -12.31
C VAL A 255 -10.68 17.76 -11.32
N TYR A 256 -9.51 18.41 -11.19
CA TYR A 256 -9.37 19.63 -10.38
C TYR A 256 -9.93 20.87 -11.08
N ALA A 257 -9.95 20.89 -12.42
CA ALA A 257 -10.56 21.98 -13.17
C ALA A 257 -12.09 22.01 -13.02
N LEU A 258 -12.75 20.85 -12.98
CA LEU A 258 -14.20 20.77 -12.82
C LEU A 258 -14.71 21.26 -11.46
N SER A 259 -13.95 21.04 -10.38
CA SER A 259 -14.28 21.59 -9.06
C SER A 259 -14.03 23.11 -8.97
N ALA A 260 -13.02 23.63 -9.66
CA ALA A 260 -12.75 25.06 -9.73
C ALA A 260 -13.78 25.83 -10.59
N VAL A 261 -14.26 25.25 -11.69
CA VAL A 261 -15.28 25.86 -12.56
C VAL A 261 -16.66 25.83 -11.90
N GLY A 262 -17.00 24.77 -11.14
CA GLY A 262 -18.28 24.72 -10.41
C GLY A 262 -18.44 25.82 -9.34
N LEU A 263 -17.34 26.24 -8.72
CA LEU A 263 -17.35 27.31 -7.71
C LEU A 263 -17.34 28.72 -8.33
N SER A 264 -16.81 28.90 -9.54
CA SER A 264 -16.83 30.20 -10.21
C SER A 264 -18.19 30.51 -10.86
N VAL A 265 -18.87 29.50 -11.43
CA VAL A 265 -20.19 29.67 -12.07
C VAL A 265 -21.28 29.99 -11.04
N THR A 266 -21.22 29.39 -9.84
CA THR A 266 -22.18 29.68 -8.75
C THR A 266 -21.99 31.10 -8.20
N SER A 267 -20.75 31.59 -8.12
CA SER A 267 -20.46 32.95 -7.67
C SER A 267 -20.92 34.02 -8.67
N ALA A 268 -20.81 33.74 -9.98
CA ALA A 268 -21.29 34.66 -11.02
C ALA A 268 -22.82 34.76 -11.06
N ALA A 269 -23.54 33.65 -10.87
CA ALA A 269 -25.00 33.64 -10.87
C ALA A 269 -25.61 34.44 -9.69
N VAL A 270 -24.98 34.39 -8.51
CA VAL A 270 -25.40 35.20 -7.35
C VAL A 270 -25.15 36.69 -7.59
N MET A 271 -23.99 37.05 -8.15
CA MET A 271 -23.65 38.44 -8.49
C MET A 271 -24.59 39.04 -9.55
N VAL A 272 -25.00 38.26 -10.56
CA VAL A 272 -25.95 38.72 -11.59
C VAL A 272 -27.37 38.86 -11.03
N SER A 273 -27.78 37.98 -10.12
CA SER A 273 -29.10 38.03 -9.47
C SER A 273 -29.28 39.29 -8.60
N ASP A 274 -28.24 39.70 -7.88
CA ASP A 274 -28.28 40.92 -7.06
C ASP A 274 -28.13 42.20 -7.89
N LEU A 275 -27.47 42.15 -9.04
CA LEU A 275 -27.41 43.28 -9.98
C LEU A 275 -28.76 43.53 -10.67
N ILE A 276 -29.52 42.47 -10.99
CA ILE A 276 -30.86 42.61 -11.58
C ILE A 276 -31.87 43.20 -10.58
N LYS A 277 -31.68 42.97 -9.28
CA LYS A 277 -32.55 43.52 -8.21
C LYS A 277 -32.27 44.98 -7.86
N THR A 278 -31.15 45.55 -8.30
CA THR A 278 -30.72 46.92 -7.97
C THR A 278 -30.99 47.94 -9.08
N LEU A 279 -31.57 47.52 -10.22
CA LEU A 279 -31.91 48.41 -11.32
C LEU A 279 -33.34 48.98 -11.18
N PRO A 280 -33.55 50.29 -11.41
CA PRO A 280 -34.87 50.92 -11.32
C PRO A 280 -35.80 50.48 -12.47
N PRO A 281 -37.13 50.39 -12.24
CA PRO A 281 -38.07 49.89 -13.23
C PRO A 281 -38.49 51.04 -14.19
N ALA A 282 -37.67 51.33 -15.20
CA ALA A 282 -38.12 52.11 -16.36
C ALA A 282 -37.12 52.02 -17.52
N ALA A 283 -37.42 51.19 -18.52
CA ALA A 283 -37.21 51.46 -19.94
C ALA A 283 -37.64 50.23 -20.75
N THR A 284 -38.93 50.11 -21.02
CA THR A 284 -39.42 49.34 -22.16
C THR A 284 -38.99 50.05 -23.44
N LEU A 285 -38.03 49.48 -24.17
CA LEU A 285 -37.75 49.87 -25.56
C LEU A 285 -37.54 48.63 -26.43
N SER A 286 -38.55 48.41 -27.28
CA SER A 286 -38.50 47.96 -28.68
C SER A 286 -37.40 46.98 -29.11
N SER A 287 -37.85 45.77 -29.43
CA SER A 287 -37.15 44.77 -30.24
C SER A 287 -36.90 45.25 -31.68
N SER A 288 -35.63 45.48 -32.05
CA SER A 288 -35.12 45.34 -33.42
C SER A 288 -33.59 45.42 -33.44
N ASN A 289 -32.93 44.34 -33.90
CA ASN A 289 -31.55 44.26 -34.39
C ASN A 289 -30.40 44.77 -33.50
N ILE A 290 -29.74 43.86 -32.78
CA ILE A 290 -28.30 43.95 -32.51
C ILE A 290 -27.66 42.60 -32.84
N ALA A 291 -26.96 42.60 -33.97
CA ALA A 291 -26.01 41.59 -34.38
C ALA A 291 -24.76 41.64 -33.49
N ASN A 292 -24.15 40.47 -33.27
CA ASN A 292 -22.77 40.19 -32.83
C ASN A 292 -21.94 41.38 -32.30
N PRO A 293 -21.61 41.40 -31.00
CA PRO A 293 -20.49 42.18 -30.53
C PRO A 293 -19.29 41.29 -30.17
N LEU A 294 -18.12 41.76 -30.64
CA LEU A 294 -16.75 41.48 -30.20
C LEU A 294 -15.97 40.39 -30.95
N GLY A 295 -15.54 40.77 -32.16
CA GLY A 295 -14.26 40.34 -32.70
C GLY A 295 -13.10 41.04 -31.96
N PHE A 296 -12.12 40.26 -31.54
CA PHE A 296 -10.76 40.73 -31.28
C PHE A 296 -9.86 40.20 -32.40
N ALA A 297 -9.07 41.12 -32.95
CA ALA A 297 -8.25 40.95 -34.13
C ALA A 297 -7.10 39.94 -33.92
N ASN A 298 -6.82 39.18 -34.99
CA ASN A 298 -5.67 38.31 -35.14
C ASN A 298 -4.39 39.14 -35.30
N SER A 299 -3.52 39.15 -34.28
CA SER A 299 -2.18 39.77 -34.38
C SER A 299 -1.07 38.92 -33.76
N ARG A 300 -1.14 37.58 -33.90
CA ARG A 300 -0.04 36.67 -33.50
C ARG A 300 0.30 35.58 -34.51
N GLN A 301 -0.38 35.54 -35.66
CA GLN A 301 -0.08 34.56 -36.70
C GLN A 301 0.97 35.07 -37.69
N ASN A 302 1.08 36.39 -37.89
CA ASN A 302 2.05 36.97 -38.83
C ASN A 302 3.47 37.10 -38.23
N ASP A 303 3.62 37.07 -36.91
CA ASP A 303 4.94 37.12 -36.25
C ASP A 303 5.62 35.74 -36.16
N LEU A 304 4.89 34.66 -36.44
CA LEU A 304 5.43 33.29 -36.46
C LEU A 304 5.94 32.87 -37.85
N ASP A 305 5.42 33.46 -38.92
CA ASP A 305 5.83 33.14 -40.29
C ASP A 305 7.09 33.90 -40.75
N GLU A 306 7.48 34.96 -40.03
CA GLU A 306 8.72 35.72 -40.27
C GLU A 306 9.95 35.11 -39.55
N LEU A 307 9.72 34.34 -38.47
CA LEU A 307 10.78 33.62 -37.75
C LEU A 307 11.12 32.24 -38.35
N VAL A 308 10.28 31.71 -39.24
CA VAL A 308 10.50 30.42 -39.90
C VAL A 308 11.26 30.57 -41.23
N ASN A 309 11.28 31.77 -41.83
CA ASN A 309 11.92 32.02 -43.13
C ASN A 309 13.30 32.72 -43.04
N GLY A 310 13.89 32.84 -41.84
CA GLY A 310 15.10 33.64 -41.57
C GLY A 310 16.39 32.88 -41.26
N LEU A 311 16.50 31.57 -41.54
CA LEU A 311 17.74 30.81 -41.30
C LEU A 311 18.39 30.35 -42.62
N PRO A 312 19.72 30.54 -42.79
CA PRO A 312 20.41 30.19 -44.02
C PRO A 312 20.50 28.66 -44.22
N SER A 313 20.29 28.23 -45.47
CA SER A 313 20.56 26.87 -45.95
C SER A 313 22.07 26.59 -45.92
N VAL A 314 22.51 25.56 -45.19
CA VAL A 314 23.88 25.05 -45.28
C VAL A 314 23.87 23.65 -45.89
N ASP A 315 24.53 23.59 -47.03
CA ASP A 315 24.83 22.44 -47.86
C ASP A 315 25.62 21.35 -47.14
N THR A 316 25.30 20.11 -47.50
CA THR A 316 26.01 18.90 -47.12
C THR A 316 27.34 18.79 -47.88
N LYS A 317 28.48 18.90 -47.19
CA LYS A 317 29.74 18.17 -47.42
C LYS A 317 30.82 18.65 -46.46
N ASP A 318 31.11 17.85 -45.43
CA ASP A 318 32.38 17.93 -44.69
C ASP A 318 32.78 16.53 -44.15
N PRO A 319 34.09 16.17 -44.13
CA PRO A 319 34.56 14.79 -44.13
C PRO A 319 34.80 14.20 -42.72
N VAL A 320 34.25 14.80 -41.66
CA VAL A 320 34.61 14.46 -40.26
C VAL A 320 33.64 13.44 -39.63
N THR A 321 32.54 13.10 -40.30
CA THR A 321 31.49 12.23 -39.76
C THR A 321 31.62 10.73 -40.06
N ASP A 322 32.58 10.30 -40.89
CA ASP A 322 32.79 8.86 -41.18
C ASP A 322 33.86 8.21 -40.28
N ALA A 323 34.80 8.98 -39.73
CA ALA A 323 35.81 8.47 -38.80
C ALA A 323 35.22 8.14 -37.41
N VAL A 324 34.24 8.92 -36.94
CA VAL A 324 33.60 8.71 -35.62
C VAL A 324 32.60 7.55 -35.67
N ARG A 325 31.96 7.31 -36.83
CA ARG A 325 31.02 6.20 -37.02
C ARG A 325 31.72 4.83 -37.14
N ALA A 326 32.97 4.80 -37.64
CA ALA A 326 33.78 3.58 -37.70
C ALA A 326 34.35 3.14 -36.33
N ASP A 327 34.67 4.09 -35.44
CA ASP A 327 35.29 3.80 -34.14
C ASP A 327 34.26 3.27 -33.12
N VAL A 328 33.02 3.75 -33.21
CA VAL A 328 31.89 3.25 -32.41
C VAL A 328 31.49 1.82 -32.81
N ALA A 329 31.60 1.45 -34.08
CA ALA A 329 31.35 0.09 -34.56
C ALA A 329 32.43 -0.92 -34.14
N LYS A 330 33.72 -0.51 -34.10
CA LYS A 330 34.84 -1.35 -33.66
C LYS A 330 34.78 -1.69 -32.17
N LYS A 331 34.31 -0.76 -31.34
CA LYS A 331 34.17 -0.95 -29.88
C LYS A 331 32.98 -1.83 -29.51
N ALA A 332 31.93 -1.85 -30.34
CA ALA A 332 30.78 -2.74 -30.18
C ALA A 332 31.10 -4.21 -30.51
N ALA A 333 32.02 -4.49 -31.45
CA ALA A 333 32.42 -5.86 -31.82
C ALA A 333 33.40 -6.52 -30.82
N ALA A 334 34.22 -5.75 -30.10
CA ALA A 334 35.18 -6.27 -29.13
C ALA A 334 34.53 -6.76 -27.81
N LEU A 335 33.35 -6.27 -27.44
CA LEU A 335 32.62 -6.73 -26.26
C LEU A 335 31.86 -8.05 -26.47
N THR A 336 31.58 -8.42 -27.72
CA THR A 336 30.83 -9.65 -28.05
C THR A 336 31.73 -10.90 -28.14
N ALA A 337 33.06 -10.73 -28.17
CA ALA A 337 34.02 -11.83 -28.24
C ALA A 337 34.52 -12.34 -26.86
N SER A 338 34.24 -11.65 -25.75
CA SER A 338 34.75 -12.03 -24.41
C SER A 338 33.81 -12.93 -23.59
N LYS A 339 32.68 -13.39 -24.14
CA LYS A 339 31.69 -14.23 -23.42
C LYS A 339 31.59 -15.69 -23.87
N ASN A 340 32.45 -16.15 -24.78
CA ASN A 340 32.39 -17.52 -25.31
C ASN A 340 33.70 -18.33 -25.13
N ALA A 341 34.43 -18.12 -24.03
CA ALA A 341 35.55 -18.99 -23.67
C ALA A 341 35.62 -19.14 -22.15
N SER A 342 34.96 -20.18 -21.62
CA SER A 342 35.34 -20.90 -20.39
C SER A 342 34.29 -21.97 -20.08
N ASN A 343 34.32 -23.07 -20.83
CA ASN A 343 33.77 -24.33 -20.37
C ASN A 343 34.64 -25.46 -20.94
N VAL A 344 34.94 -26.44 -20.09
CA VAL A 344 35.56 -27.77 -20.32
C VAL A 344 37.03 -27.99 -19.89
N ASN A 345 37.14 -28.72 -18.76
CA ASN A 345 38.09 -29.76 -18.30
C ASN A 345 39.61 -29.54 -18.20
N THR A 346 40.19 -29.98 -17.05
CA THR A 346 40.87 -31.30 -16.93
C THR A 346 41.30 -31.63 -15.49
N ASN A 347 41.49 -32.93 -15.25
CA ASN A 347 41.71 -33.66 -13.99
C ASN A 347 43.05 -33.44 -13.26
N SER A 348 42.99 -33.74 -11.94
CA SER A 348 43.96 -34.44 -11.06
C SER A 348 45.40 -33.92 -10.91
N THR A 349 45.82 -33.64 -9.67
CA THR A 349 46.93 -34.34 -8.96
C THR A 349 46.91 -33.97 -7.46
N THR A 350 47.13 -35.00 -6.63
CA THR A 350 47.28 -35.06 -5.16
C THR A 350 48.41 -34.19 -4.57
N ILE A 351 48.28 -33.76 -3.29
CA ILE A 351 49.23 -34.01 -2.16
C ILE A 351 48.80 -33.30 -0.86
N ALA A 352 48.75 -34.12 0.21
CA ALA A 352 48.99 -33.93 1.66
C ALA A 352 48.39 -32.78 2.51
N THR A 353 47.79 -33.24 3.62
CA THR A 353 47.40 -32.55 4.87
C THR A 353 48.61 -32.06 5.72
N PRO A 354 48.37 -31.20 6.74
CA PRO A 354 48.21 -31.73 8.10
C PRO A 354 47.08 -31.06 8.92
N SER A 355 46.55 -31.85 9.87
CA SER A 355 45.58 -31.51 10.92
C SER A 355 46.07 -30.43 11.91
N PRO A 356 45.18 -29.82 12.72
CA PRO A 356 45.07 -30.33 14.10
C PRO A 356 43.65 -30.29 14.75
N THR A 357 43.41 -31.36 15.53
CA THR A 357 42.81 -31.47 16.88
C THR A 357 41.36 -31.00 17.18
N PRO A 358 40.52 -31.87 17.81
CA PRO A 358 39.12 -31.58 18.11
C PRO A 358 38.90 -30.92 19.49
N SER A 359 38.00 -29.95 19.56
CA SER A 359 37.49 -29.37 20.82
C SER A 359 36.20 -30.06 21.27
N SER A 360 36.19 -30.44 22.54
CA SER A 360 35.13 -31.15 23.30
C SER A 360 33.73 -30.50 23.26
N PRO A 361 32.64 -31.28 23.44
CA PRO A 361 31.26 -30.79 23.42
C PRO A 361 30.83 -30.18 24.77
N ALA A 362 30.07 -29.08 24.70
CA ALA A 362 29.42 -28.43 25.84
C ALA A 362 28.11 -29.15 26.24
N PRO A 363 27.67 -29.06 27.51
CA PRO A 363 26.75 -30.01 28.12
C PRO A 363 25.26 -29.75 27.84
N THR A 364 24.51 -30.84 27.80
CA THR A 364 23.04 -30.93 27.74
C THR A 364 22.38 -30.25 28.94
N PRO A 365 21.34 -29.41 28.77
CA PRO A 365 20.56 -28.91 29.90
C PRO A 365 19.57 -29.97 30.41
N ALA A 366 19.52 -30.10 31.74
CA ALA A 366 18.61 -30.97 32.48
C ALA A 366 17.13 -30.57 32.30
N PRO A 367 16.18 -31.51 32.40
CA PRO A 367 14.75 -31.23 32.26
C PRO A 367 14.22 -30.38 33.42
N ALA A 368 13.51 -29.30 33.09
CA ALA A 368 12.82 -28.45 34.03
C ALA A 368 11.70 -29.22 34.75
N SER A 369 11.65 -29.04 36.07
CA SER A 369 10.64 -29.60 36.96
C SER A 369 9.25 -29.06 36.63
N ALA A 370 8.29 -29.97 36.45
CA ALA A 370 6.88 -29.65 36.26
C ALA A 370 6.32 -28.92 37.49
N THR A 371 5.98 -27.64 37.32
CA THR A 371 5.22 -26.89 38.32
C THR A 371 3.74 -27.26 38.14
N VAL A 372 3.19 -27.97 39.11
CA VAL A 372 1.77 -28.33 39.17
C VAL A 372 0.95 -27.05 39.34
N TYR A 373 0.14 -26.72 38.32
CA TYR A 373 -0.81 -25.61 38.34
C TYR A 373 -1.95 -25.97 39.31
N LYS A 374 -2.03 -25.31 40.46
CA LYS A 374 -3.24 -25.37 41.32
C LYS A 374 -4.30 -24.43 40.72
N PRO A 375 -5.54 -24.89 40.46
CA PRO A 375 -6.59 -24.02 39.96
C PRO A 375 -6.93 -22.94 41.00
N VAL A 376 -7.16 -21.72 40.52
CA VAL A 376 -7.65 -20.59 41.31
C VAL A 376 -9.14 -20.83 41.60
N PRO A 377 -9.59 -20.76 42.87
CA PRO A 377 -10.99 -21.03 43.19
C PRO A 377 -11.89 -19.96 42.59
N VAL A 378 -13.01 -20.40 42.02
CA VAL A 378 -14.00 -19.51 41.40
C VAL A 378 -15.02 -19.14 42.46
N CYS A 379 -15.10 -17.85 42.77
CA CYS A 379 -16.04 -17.31 43.74
C CYS A 379 -17.25 -16.69 43.03
N THR A 380 -18.45 -17.08 43.44
CA THR A 380 -19.71 -16.47 42.99
C THR A 380 -20.46 -15.88 44.17
N THR A 381 -20.93 -14.64 44.00
CA THR A 381 -21.72 -13.93 45.01
C THR A 381 -23.19 -13.97 44.63
N SER A 382 -24.04 -14.49 45.52
CA SER A 382 -25.49 -14.48 45.31
C SER A 382 -26.06 -13.06 45.45
N GLN A 383 -27.28 -12.85 44.93
CA GLN A 383 -28.01 -11.58 45.12
C GLN A 383 -28.34 -11.27 46.60
N SER A 384 -28.17 -12.23 47.52
CA SER A 384 -28.25 -12.03 48.96
C SER A 384 -26.92 -11.62 49.63
N GLY A 385 -25.86 -11.40 48.84
CA GLY A 385 -24.57 -10.90 49.31
C GLY A 385 -23.63 -11.97 49.88
N VAL A 386 -23.98 -13.25 49.78
CA VAL A 386 -23.13 -14.35 50.27
C VAL A 386 -22.21 -14.82 49.14
N THR A 387 -20.90 -14.84 49.40
CA THR A 387 -19.88 -15.29 48.44
C THR A 387 -19.44 -16.71 48.76
N THR A 388 -19.52 -17.61 47.79
CA THR A 388 -19.05 -18.99 47.91
C THR A 388 -17.98 -19.27 46.86
N CYS A 389 -16.85 -19.85 47.28
CA CYS A 389 -15.72 -20.18 46.42
C CYS A 389 -15.52 -21.70 46.35
N VAL A 390 -15.32 -22.23 45.14
CA VAL A 390 -15.00 -23.66 44.90
C VAL A 390 -13.66 -23.79 44.20
#